data_AF-A0AA97GC87-F1
#
_entry.id   AF-A0AA97GC87-F1
#
_cell.length_a   1.000
_cell.length_b   1.000
_cell.length_c   1.000
_cell.angle_alpha   90.00
_cell.angle_beta   90.00
_cell.angle_gamma   90.00
#
_symmetry.space_group_name_H-M   'P 1'
#
loop_
_entity.id
_entity.type
_entity.pdbx_description
1 polymer ?
#
loop_
_entity_poly.entity_id
_entity_poly.type
_entity_poly.pdbx_seq_one_letter_code
_entity_poly.pdbx_strand_id
1 'polypeptide(L)'
;MSINKLIDSLSSQGWYVWNDFLTLSDIKTIKQCIPNTLQDARIGHGDSLQGNKAVRADQTIWLEPEMGAPITHYLDKMEQIRQELNCQLYLGLRDFETHFCRYPNGGFYKKHLDNPRGQGRRKVTTVLYMNETWQTGDGGELVVYDKENNQLFELEPRAGRMIFFMSEEFPHEVLPTQQKRESIAGWFLTEKLL
;
A
#
# COMPACT_ATOMS: atom_id res chain seq x y z
N MET A 1 15.66 -10.38 -0.72
CA MET A 1 16.11 -9.48 0.40
C MET A 1 15.61 -10.02 1.75
N SER A 2 16.16 -9.59 2.91
CA SER A 2 15.76 -10.08 4.24
C SER A 2 14.97 -9.03 5.05
N ILE A 3 14.13 -9.52 5.97
CA ILE A 3 13.31 -8.72 6.91
C ILE A 3 14.14 -7.77 7.79
N ASN A 4 15.40 -8.11 8.09
CA ASN A 4 16.29 -7.25 8.87
C ASN A 4 16.53 -5.90 8.19
N LYS A 5 16.67 -5.87 6.85
CA LYS A 5 16.83 -4.61 6.11
C LYS A 5 15.60 -3.71 6.22
N LEU A 6 14.41 -4.31 6.26
CA LEU A 6 13.16 -3.58 6.49
C LEU A 6 13.18 -2.94 7.88
N ILE A 7 13.55 -3.69 8.91
CA ILE A 7 13.62 -3.22 10.31
C ILE A 7 14.64 -2.08 10.44
N ASP A 8 15.85 -2.28 9.93
CA ASP A 8 16.93 -1.28 9.97
C ASP A 8 16.52 0.00 9.23
N SER A 9 15.88 -0.13 8.07
CA SER A 9 15.48 1.03 7.27
C SER A 9 14.28 1.78 7.87
N LEU A 10 13.29 1.06 8.42
CA LEU A 10 12.17 1.71 9.11
C LEU A 10 12.62 2.47 10.35
N SER A 11 13.58 1.94 11.12
CA SER A 11 14.09 2.63 12.32
C SER A 11 15.01 3.82 12.02
N SER A 12 15.75 3.78 10.91
CA SER A 12 16.73 4.82 10.57
C SER A 12 16.19 5.93 9.68
N GLN A 13 15.38 5.59 8.66
CA GLN A 13 14.87 6.55 7.67
C GLN A 13 13.35 6.52 7.49
N GLY A 14 12.64 5.61 8.18
CA GLY A 14 11.17 5.57 8.19
C GLY A 14 10.51 4.92 6.97
N TRP A 15 11.27 4.46 5.97
CA TRP A 15 10.74 3.78 4.79
C TRP A 15 11.71 2.74 4.20
N TYR A 16 11.17 1.79 3.45
CA TYR A 16 11.94 0.74 2.78
C TYR A 16 11.27 0.25 1.50
N VAL A 17 12.06 0.09 0.44
CA VAL A 17 11.61 -0.52 -0.83
C VAL A 17 12.20 -1.93 -0.96
N TRP A 18 11.32 -2.92 -1.05
CA TRP A 18 11.65 -4.32 -1.25
C TRP A 18 11.27 -4.73 -2.68
N ASN A 19 12.24 -4.77 -3.58
CA ASN A 19 12.00 -5.00 -5.02
C ASN A 19 11.48 -6.41 -5.36
N ASP A 20 11.91 -7.41 -4.60
CA ASP A 20 11.62 -8.84 -4.78
C ASP A 20 10.78 -9.39 -3.62
N PHE A 21 9.76 -8.63 -3.17
CA PHE A 21 8.95 -9.03 -2.02
C PHE A 21 8.10 -10.27 -2.34
N LEU A 22 7.50 -10.31 -3.53
CA LEU A 22 6.80 -11.47 -4.08
C LEU A 22 7.31 -11.78 -5.48
N THR A 23 7.23 -13.05 -5.87
CA THR A 23 7.57 -13.47 -7.22
C THR A 23 6.46 -13.08 -8.20
N LEU A 24 6.77 -13.00 -9.49
CA LEU A 24 5.74 -12.79 -10.52
C LEU A 24 4.68 -13.91 -10.53
N SER A 25 5.05 -15.13 -10.11
CA SER A 25 4.10 -16.23 -9.96
C SER A 25 3.08 -15.93 -8.87
N ASP A 26 3.53 -15.47 -7.69
CA ASP A 26 2.65 -15.11 -6.58
C ASP A 26 1.72 -13.94 -6.96
N ILE A 27 2.26 -12.94 -7.68
CA ILE A 27 1.45 -11.82 -8.18
C ILE A 27 0.34 -12.32 -9.10
N LYS A 28 0.62 -13.27 -10.00
CA LYS A 28 -0.37 -13.85 -10.92
C LYS A 28 -1.45 -14.62 -10.17
N THR A 29 -1.08 -15.47 -9.21
CA THR A 29 -2.06 -16.26 -8.46
C THR A 29 -2.95 -15.38 -7.58
N ILE A 30 -2.38 -14.34 -6.93
CA ILE A 30 -3.17 -13.35 -6.20
C ILE A 30 -4.16 -12.64 -7.13
N LYS A 31 -3.73 -12.20 -8.32
CA LYS A 31 -4.62 -11.51 -9.28
C LYS A 31 -5.79 -12.37 -9.75
N GLN A 32 -5.62 -13.68 -9.82
CA GLN A 32 -6.70 -14.61 -10.18
C GLN A 32 -7.79 -14.71 -9.10
N CYS A 33 -7.45 -14.43 -7.85
CA CYS A 33 -8.42 -14.36 -6.74
C CYS A 33 -9.22 -13.05 -6.72
N ILE A 34 -8.74 -12.00 -7.39
CA ILE A 34 -9.40 -10.69 -7.36
C ILE A 34 -10.60 -10.71 -8.32
N PRO A 35 -11.82 -10.37 -7.86
CA PRO A 35 -12.98 -10.30 -8.72
C PRO A 35 -12.85 -9.17 -9.75
N ASN A 36 -13.54 -9.33 -10.88
CA ASN A 36 -13.54 -8.31 -11.94
C ASN A 36 -14.26 -7.02 -11.52
N THR A 37 -15.33 -7.15 -10.72
CA THR A 37 -16.14 -6.04 -10.22
C THR A 37 -15.51 -5.45 -8.97
N LEU A 38 -15.16 -4.17 -9.03
CA LEU A 38 -14.58 -3.40 -7.94
C LEU A 38 -15.52 -2.24 -7.56
N GLN A 39 -15.32 -1.66 -6.38
CA GLN A 39 -16.09 -0.50 -5.92
C GLN A 39 -15.26 0.78 -6.09
N ASP A 40 -15.89 1.90 -6.47
CA ASP A 40 -15.21 3.19 -6.47
C ASP A 40 -14.74 3.54 -5.05
N ALA A 41 -13.47 3.92 -4.91
CA ALA A 41 -12.92 4.25 -3.61
C ALA A 41 -13.55 5.52 -3.03
N ARG A 42 -13.65 5.55 -1.70
CA ARG A 42 -14.24 6.65 -0.94
C ARG A 42 -13.20 7.29 -0.03
N ILE A 43 -13.38 8.58 0.29
CA ILE A 43 -12.51 9.35 1.17
C ILE A 43 -13.30 9.80 2.39
N GLY A 44 -12.69 9.73 3.58
CA GLY A 44 -13.29 10.16 4.85
C GLY A 44 -13.51 9.00 5.83
N HIS A 45 -14.02 9.34 7.03
CA HIS A 45 -14.35 8.39 8.10
C HIS A 45 -15.84 8.53 8.49
N GLY A 46 -16.54 7.41 8.65
CA GLY A 46 -17.96 7.41 9.05
C GLY A 46 -18.87 8.21 8.10
N ASP A 47 -19.67 9.12 8.65
CA ASP A 47 -20.65 9.93 7.91
C ASP A 47 -20.04 10.94 6.91
N SER A 48 -18.70 11.08 6.89
CA SER A 48 -17.97 11.94 5.95
C SER A 48 -17.51 11.22 4.67
N LEU A 49 -17.90 9.96 4.47
CA LEU A 49 -17.56 9.16 3.30
C LEU A 49 -18.13 9.78 2.01
N GLN A 50 -17.31 10.56 1.30
CA GLN A 50 -17.65 11.10 0.00
C GLN A 50 -16.84 10.38 -1.08
N GLY A 51 -17.52 9.91 -2.12
CA GLY A 51 -16.88 9.50 -3.37
C GLY A 51 -16.38 10.75 -4.08
N ASN A 52 -15.10 11.08 -3.93
CA ASN A 52 -14.52 12.25 -4.57
C ASN A 52 -13.49 11.85 -5.63
N LYS A 53 -13.99 11.58 -6.85
CA LYS A 53 -13.17 11.27 -8.03
C LYS A 53 -12.19 12.39 -8.39
N ALA A 54 -12.36 13.60 -7.86
CA ALA A 54 -11.40 14.69 -8.03
C ALA A 54 -10.18 14.59 -7.08
N VAL A 55 -10.16 13.62 -6.16
CA VAL A 55 -9.07 13.41 -5.19
C VAL A 55 -8.44 12.02 -5.36
N ARG A 56 -9.26 10.97 -5.50
CA ARG A 56 -8.82 9.60 -5.76
C ARG A 56 -9.71 8.99 -6.85
N ALA A 57 -9.10 8.45 -7.89
CA ALA A 57 -9.79 7.88 -9.04
C ALA A 57 -9.45 6.39 -9.26
N ASP A 58 -9.33 5.61 -8.17
CA ASP A 58 -9.19 4.16 -8.23
C ASP A 58 -10.47 3.42 -7.79
N GLN A 59 -10.47 2.14 -8.11
CA GLN A 59 -11.46 1.18 -7.67
C GLN A 59 -10.80 0.21 -6.69
N THR A 60 -11.49 -0.13 -5.61
CA THR A 60 -10.94 -0.93 -4.52
C THR A 60 -11.84 -2.10 -4.15
N ILE A 61 -11.23 -3.13 -3.55
CA ILE A 61 -11.93 -4.20 -2.84
C ILE A 61 -11.06 -4.65 -1.67
N TRP A 62 -11.64 -4.73 -0.47
CA TRP A 62 -10.97 -5.28 0.72
C TRP A 62 -10.59 -6.74 0.46
N LEU A 63 -9.37 -7.12 0.84
CA LEU A 63 -8.94 -8.50 0.68
C LEU A 63 -9.42 -9.31 1.88
N GLU A 64 -10.10 -10.41 1.58
CA GLU A 64 -10.64 -11.31 2.60
C GLU A 64 -10.02 -12.71 2.39
N PRO A 65 -9.72 -13.46 3.46
CA PRO A 65 -9.13 -14.80 3.36
C PRO A 65 -9.93 -15.77 2.45
N GLU A 66 -11.25 -15.59 2.36
CA GLU A 66 -12.17 -16.41 1.57
C GLU A 66 -11.98 -16.24 0.06
N MET A 67 -11.25 -15.20 -0.38
CA MET A 67 -10.91 -14.99 -1.80
C MET A 67 -9.97 -16.07 -2.37
N GLY A 68 -9.33 -16.85 -1.50
CA GLY A 68 -8.58 -18.05 -1.87
C GLY A 68 -7.19 -18.11 -1.25
N ALA A 69 -6.59 -19.30 -1.36
CA ALA A 69 -5.30 -19.59 -0.72
C ALA A 69 -4.19 -18.56 -1.03
N PRO A 70 -4.01 -18.03 -2.26
CA PRO A 70 -3.00 -17.01 -2.53
C PRO A 70 -3.16 -15.74 -1.67
N ILE A 71 -4.41 -15.33 -1.38
CA ILE A 71 -4.70 -14.18 -0.52
C ILE A 71 -4.37 -14.52 0.93
N THR A 72 -4.78 -15.69 1.42
CA THR A 72 -4.43 -16.16 2.77
C THR A 72 -2.92 -16.18 2.98
N HIS A 73 -2.14 -16.73 2.03
CA HIS A 73 -0.68 -16.78 2.14
C HIS A 73 -0.04 -15.38 2.17
N TYR A 74 -0.59 -14.42 1.42
CA TYR A 74 -0.16 -13.02 1.50
C TYR A 74 -0.45 -12.44 2.89
N LEU A 75 -1.66 -12.63 3.42
CA LEU A 75 -2.06 -12.15 4.75
C LEU A 75 -1.20 -12.77 5.85
N ASP A 76 -0.93 -14.07 5.80
CA ASP A 76 -0.06 -14.77 6.75
C ASP A 76 1.38 -14.21 6.72
N LYS A 77 1.90 -13.89 5.53
CA LYS A 77 3.21 -13.25 5.38
C LYS A 77 3.22 -11.85 5.99
N MET A 78 2.15 -11.08 5.83
CA MET A 78 2.01 -9.76 6.44
C MET A 78 1.89 -9.85 7.96
N GLU A 79 1.22 -10.87 8.49
CA GLU A 79 1.13 -11.16 9.92
C GLU A 79 2.51 -11.50 10.52
N GLN A 80 3.31 -12.31 9.84
CA GLN A 80 4.70 -12.58 10.26
C GLN A 80 5.54 -11.29 10.33
N ILE A 81 5.39 -10.41 9.33
CA ILE A 81 6.08 -9.10 9.34
C ILE A 81 5.60 -8.25 10.51
N ARG A 82 4.30 -8.20 10.79
CA ARG A 82 3.75 -7.46 11.93
C ARG A 82 4.38 -7.91 13.25
N GLN A 83 4.48 -9.23 13.46
CA GLN A 83 5.08 -9.81 14.66
C GLN A 83 6.56 -9.44 14.79
N GLU A 84 7.32 -9.53 13.71
CA GLU A 84 8.74 -9.18 13.71
C GLU A 84 8.96 -7.68 13.96
N LEU A 85 8.18 -6.81 13.30
CA LEU A 85 8.22 -5.36 13.54
C LEU A 85 7.89 -5.02 14.99
N ASN A 86 6.94 -5.70 15.62
CA ASN A 86 6.66 -5.51 17.03
C ASN A 86 7.79 -5.97 17.95
N CYS A 87 8.41 -7.11 17.61
CA CYS A 87 9.51 -7.66 18.38
C CYS A 87 10.72 -6.70 18.39
N GLN A 88 11.10 -6.19 17.21
CA GLN A 88 12.32 -5.40 17.04
C GLN A 88 12.12 -3.90 17.27
N LEU A 89 10.95 -3.35 16.92
CA LEU A 89 10.71 -1.89 16.92
C LEU A 89 9.67 -1.45 17.95
N TYR A 90 9.05 -2.37 18.68
CA TYR A 90 8.05 -2.07 19.73
C TYR A 90 6.89 -1.17 19.24
N LEU A 91 6.47 -1.32 17.99
CA LEU A 91 5.48 -0.43 17.35
C LEU A 91 4.04 -0.62 17.86
N GLY A 92 3.77 -1.66 18.64
CA GLY A 92 2.44 -1.92 19.20
C GLY A 92 1.37 -2.23 18.15
N LEU A 93 1.77 -2.79 17.01
CA LEU A 93 0.88 -3.17 15.91
C LEU A 93 -0.05 -4.30 16.37
N ARG A 94 -1.35 -4.21 16.14
CA ARG A 94 -2.37 -5.17 16.58
C ARG A 94 -3.14 -5.83 15.45
N ASP A 95 -3.18 -5.20 14.28
CA ASP A 95 -3.95 -5.70 13.14
C ASP A 95 -3.36 -5.20 11.81
N PHE A 96 -3.89 -5.70 10.70
CA PHE A 96 -3.52 -5.33 9.35
C PHE A 96 -4.77 -5.24 8.46
N GLU A 97 -5.09 -4.02 8.01
CA GLU A 97 -6.18 -3.80 7.05
C GLU A 97 -5.59 -3.66 5.63
N THR A 98 -6.15 -4.32 4.62
CA THR A 98 -5.60 -4.26 3.26
C THR A 98 -6.68 -4.41 2.18
N HIS A 99 -6.50 -3.69 1.08
CA HIS A 99 -7.37 -3.76 -0.08
C HIS A 99 -6.59 -3.70 -1.39
N PHE A 100 -7.14 -4.35 -2.41
CA PHE A 100 -6.70 -4.18 -3.78
C PHE A 100 -7.13 -2.81 -4.31
N CYS A 101 -6.32 -2.22 -5.19
CA CYS A 101 -6.56 -0.95 -5.87
C CYS A 101 -6.30 -1.12 -7.37
N ARG A 102 -7.21 -0.60 -8.20
CA ARG A 102 -7.04 -0.49 -9.66
C ARG A 102 -7.31 0.93 -10.10
N TYR A 103 -6.27 1.56 -10.65
CA TYR A 103 -6.36 2.86 -11.30
C TYR A 103 -6.55 2.62 -12.81
N PRO A 104 -7.64 3.12 -13.42
CA PRO A 104 -7.78 3.15 -14.87
C PRO A 104 -6.82 4.17 -15.48
N ASN A 105 -6.75 4.24 -16.82
CA ASN A 105 -6.05 5.32 -17.51
C ASN A 105 -6.60 6.70 -17.05
N GLY A 106 -5.70 7.62 -16.75
CA GLY A 106 -5.95 8.92 -16.12
C GLY A 106 -6.16 8.84 -14.61
N GLY A 107 -6.18 7.66 -14.01
CA GLY A 107 -6.36 7.47 -12.57
C GLY A 107 -5.19 8.02 -11.77
N PHE A 108 -5.47 8.68 -10.65
CA PHE A 108 -4.49 9.29 -9.76
C PHE A 108 -4.95 9.24 -8.30
N TYR A 109 -4.03 9.58 -7.39
CA TYR A 109 -4.35 9.91 -6.01
C TYR A 109 -3.58 11.17 -5.62
N LYS A 110 -4.28 12.23 -5.25
CA LYS A 110 -3.64 13.51 -4.85
C LYS A 110 -2.84 13.38 -3.56
N LYS A 111 -1.74 14.13 -3.47
CA LYS A 111 -0.91 14.19 -2.26
C LYS A 111 -1.70 14.20 -0.95
N HIS A 112 -1.38 13.24 -0.10
CA HIS A 112 -2.04 13.01 1.18
C HIS A 112 -1.08 12.36 2.18
N LEU A 113 -1.53 12.26 3.42
CA LEU A 113 -0.88 11.51 4.48
C LEU A 113 -1.87 10.45 4.97
N ASP A 114 -1.41 9.24 5.22
CA ASP A 114 -2.30 8.13 5.63
C ASP A 114 -2.76 8.23 7.08
N ASN A 115 -1.96 8.87 7.93
CA ASN A 115 -2.33 9.21 9.30
C ASN A 115 -2.11 10.70 9.60
N PRO A 116 -2.98 11.58 9.08
CA PRO A 116 -2.88 13.00 9.35
C PRO A 116 -3.20 13.25 10.83
N ARG A 117 -2.29 13.97 11.52
CA ARG A 117 -2.33 14.34 12.95
C ARG A 117 -1.96 13.24 13.95
N GLY A 118 -1.48 12.06 13.52
CA GLY A 118 -1.04 10.99 14.43
C GLY A 118 -2.12 10.44 15.37
N GLN A 119 -3.39 10.79 15.13
CA GLN A 119 -4.55 10.36 15.91
C GLN A 119 -5.25 9.14 15.28
N GLY A 120 -4.83 8.76 14.07
CA GLY A 120 -5.32 7.55 13.40
C GLY A 120 -4.60 6.30 13.89
N ARG A 121 -5.28 5.16 13.75
CA ARG A 121 -4.77 3.84 14.11
C ARG A 121 -3.65 3.32 13.19
N ARG A 122 -3.40 3.93 12.03
CA ARG A 122 -2.44 3.46 11.01
C ARG A 122 -1.01 3.88 11.38
N LYS A 123 -0.11 2.91 11.54
CA LYS A 123 1.29 3.18 11.94
C LYS A 123 2.28 2.98 10.80
N VAL A 124 2.12 1.91 10.02
CA VAL A 124 2.97 1.59 8.88
C VAL A 124 2.11 1.33 7.66
N THR A 125 2.34 2.09 6.60
CA THR A 125 1.72 1.90 5.30
C THR A 125 2.53 0.93 4.47
N THR A 126 1.82 0.12 3.70
CA THR A 126 2.40 -0.84 2.77
C THR A 126 1.73 -0.74 1.41
N VAL A 127 2.51 -0.80 0.33
CA VAL A 127 1.99 -0.86 -1.04
C VAL A 127 2.75 -1.92 -1.83
N LEU A 128 2.07 -3.00 -2.21
CA LEU A 128 2.57 -4.05 -3.08
C LEU A 128 2.09 -3.80 -4.52
N TYR A 129 3.02 -3.77 -5.46
CA TYR A 129 2.72 -3.47 -6.87
C TYR A 129 2.59 -4.74 -7.71
N MET A 130 1.75 -4.65 -8.76
CA MET A 130 1.31 -5.84 -9.53
C MET A 130 1.38 -5.66 -11.07
N ASN A 131 2.17 -4.69 -11.55
CA ASN A 131 2.24 -4.31 -12.96
C ASN A 131 3.47 -4.93 -13.65
N GLU A 132 3.28 -6.01 -14.40
CA GLU A 132 4.37 -6.83 -14.96
C GLU A 132 5.15 -6.14 -16.09
N THR A 133 4.46 -5.33 -16.90
CA THR A 133 5.00 -4.76 -18.14
C THR A 133 5.15 -3.24 -18.06
N TRP A 134 5.30 -2.68 -16.86
CA TRP A 134 5.40 -1.23 -16.65
C TRP A 134 6.68 -0.66 -17.29
N GLN A 135 6.57 0.44 -18.01
CA GLN A 135 7.67 1.13 -18.69
C GLN A 135 7.75 2.60 -18.29
N THR A 136 8.96 3.16 -18.31
CA THR A 136 9.17 4.59 -18.08
C THR A 136 8.32 5.40 -19.06
N GLY A 137 7.50 6.32 -18.53
CA GLY A 137 6.55 7.11 -19.32
C GLY A 137 5.09 6.62 -19.25
N ASP A 138 4.82 5.44 -18.70
CA ASP A 138 3.45 4.98 -18.42
C ASP A 138 2.77 5.79 -17.31
N GLY A 139 3.53 6.57 -16.53
CA GLY A 139 3.02 7.29 -15.37
C GLY A 139 2.60 6.35 -14.23
N GLY A 140 1.88 6.88 -13.24
CA GLY A 140 1.40 6.08 -12.11
C GLY A 140 2.45 5.79 -11.04
N GLU A 141 3.58 6.47 -11.06
CA GLU A 141 4.59 6.41 -10.00
C GLU A 141 3.98 6.87 -8.67
N LEU A 142 4.45 6.26 -7.58
CA LEU A 142 4.24 6.79 -6.24
C LEU A 142 5.33 7.84 -5.98
N VAL A 143 4.94 9.09 -5.73
CA VAL A 143 5.86 10.13 -5.28
C VAL A 143 5.78 10.23 -3.77
N VAL A 144 6.94 10.16 -3.11
CA VAL A 144 7.05 10.24 -1.65
C VAL A 144 7.79 11.52 -1.29
N TYR A 145 7.28 12.22 -0.28
CA TYR A 145 7.77 13.50 0.18
C TYR A 145 8.15 13.46 1.66
N ASP A 146 8.99 14.41 2.09
CA ASP A 146 9.19 14.70 3.51
C ASP A 146 8.09 15.63 4.07
N LYS A 147 8.20 15.94 5.37
CA LYS A 147 7.28 16.85 6.08
C LYS A 147 7.42 18.31 5.64
N GLU A 148 8.54 18.69 5.06
CA GLU A 148 8.82 20.01 4.51
C GLU A 148 8.34 20.16 3.06
N ASN A 149 7.65 19.12 2.54
CA ASN A 149 7.07 19.08 1.22
C ASN A 149 8.11 18.90 0.09
N ASN A 150 9.37 18.57 0.40
CA ASN A 150 10.37 18.22 -0.59
C ASN A 150 10.15 16.79 -1.09
N GLN A 151 10.33 16.57 -2.38
CA GLN A 151 10.25 15.24 -2.99
C GLN A 151 11.49 14.42 -2.59
N LEU A 152 11.27 13.26 -1.99
CA LEU A 152 12.33 12.33 -1.60
C LEU A 152 12.68 11.40 -2.76
N PHE A 153 11.68 10.75 -3.34
CA PHE A 153 11.86 9.83 -4.46
C PHE A 153 10.54 9.56 -5.17
N GLU A 154 10.66 9.01 -6.39
CA GLU A 154 9.55 8.44 -7.15
C GLU A 154 9.76 6.93 -7.27
N LEU A 155 8.66 6.19 -7.16
CA LEU A 155 8.69 4.74 -7.22
C LEU A 155 7.75 4.19 -8.29
N GLU A 156 8.36 3.57 -9.29
CA GLU A 156 7.62 2.88 -10.34
C GLU A 156 6.88 1.65 -9.77
N PRO A 157 5.62 1.40 -10.16
CA PRO A 157 4.79 0.36 -9.59
C PRO A 157 5.04 -1.03 -10.23
N ARG A 158 6.29 -1.49 -10.26
CA ARG A 158 6.67 -2.77 -10.89
C ARG A 158 6.19 -3.99 -10.10
N ALA A 159 5.67 -5.02 -10.77
CA ALA A 159 5.18 -6.24 -10.13
C ALA A 159 6.19 -6.88 -9.15
N GLY A 160 5.72 -7.28 -7.96
CA GLY A 160 6.53 -7.95 -6.93
C GLY A 160 7.29 -7.00 -6.00
N ARG A 161 7.39 -5.71 -6.37
CA ARG A 161 7.94 -4.66 -5.51
C ARG A 161 6.94 -4.26 -4.44
N MET A 162 7.43 -4.08 -3.21
CA MET A 162 6.67 -3.55 -2.10
C MET A 162 7.40 -2.39 -1.45
N ILE A 163 6.67 -1.36 -1.05
CA ILE A 163 7.19 -0.28 -0.19
C ILE A 163 6.52 -0.34 1.18
N PHE A 164 7.30 -0.06 2.22
CA PHE A 164 6.85 0.14 3.59
C PHE A 164 7.26 1.55 4.02
N PHE A 165 6.39 2.29 4.71
CA PHE A 165 6.75 3.58 5.29
C PHE A 165 5.89 3.97 6.49
N MET A 166 6.41 4.79 7.39
CA MET A 166 5.67 5.29 8.56
C MET A 166 4.49 6.17 8.11
N SER A 167 3.26 5.77 8.44
CA SER A 167 2.03 6.37 7.90
C SER A 167 1.83 7.85 8.25
N GLU A 168 2.48 8.31 9.32
CA GLU A 168 2.39 9.69 9.84
C GLU A 168 3.53 10.62 9.34
N GLU A 169 4.52 10.07 8.64
CA GLU A 169 5.74 10.81 8.30
C GLU A 169 5.86 11.20 6.83
N PHE A 170 5.28 10.39 5.93
CA PHE A 170 5.55 10.49 4.50
C PHE A 170 4.30 10.86 3.72
N PRO A 171 4.06 12.17 3.46
CA PRO A 171 3.10 12.57 2.46
C PRO A 171 3.45 11.94 1.12
N HIS A 172 2.45 11.46 0.39
CA HIS A 172 2.67 10.77 -0.86
C HIS A 172 1.48 10.92 -1.81
N GLU A 173 1.74 10.72 -3.09
CA GLU A 173 0.73 10.80 -4.14
C GLU A 173 0.99 9.77 -5.24
N VAL A 174 -0.06 9.42 -5.97
CA VAL A 174 0.02 8.56 -7.15
C VAL A 174 -0.20 9.44 -8.36
N LEU A 175 0.82 9.57 -9.20
CA LEU A 175 0.74 10.33 -10.43
C LEU A 175 -0.33 9.75 -11.37
N PRO A 176 -0.91 10.56 -12.27
CA PRO A 176 -1.77 10.06 -13.32
C PRO A 176 -1.09 8.94 -14.11
N THR A 177 -1.79 7.83 -14.31
CA THR A 177 -1.27 6.70 -15.10
C THR A 177 -1.91 6.66 -16.48
N GLN A 178 -1.12 6.33 -17.50
CA GLN A 178 -1.57 6.13 -18.88
C GLN A 178 -1.97 4.67 -19.13
N GLN A 179 -1.75 3.78 -18.16
CA GLN A 179 -2.04 2.36 -18.23
C GLN A 179 -2.90 1.93 -17.05
N LYS A 180 -3.42 0.70 -17.10
CA LYS A 180 -4.03 0.11 -15.92
C LYS A 180 -2.96 -0.13 -14.86
N ARG A 181 -3.08 0.53 -13.70
CA ARG A 181 -2.17 0.38 -12.57
C ARG A 181 -2.86 -0.35 -11.41
N GLU A 182 -2.31 -1.49 -11.03
CA GLU A 182 -2.82 -2.36 -9.97
C GLU A 182 -1.84 -2.45 -8.80
N SER A 183 -2.36 -2.38 -7.57
CA SER A 183 -1.59 -2.52 -6.34
C SER A 183 -2.46 -3.07 -5.21
N ILE A 184 -1.84 -3.62 -4.17
CA ILE A 184 -2.48 -3.89 -2.89
C ILE A 184 -1.93 -2.86 -1.90
N ALA A 185 -2.82 -2.02 -1.37
CA ALA A 185 -2.48 -1.09 -0.29
C ALA A 185 -2.90 -1.71 1.04
N GLY A 186 -2.13 -1.50 2.09
CA GLY A 186 -2.50 -1.96 3.42
C GLY A 186 -1.79 -1.20 4.53
N TRP A 187 -2.32 -1.30 5.74
CA TRP A 187 -1.83 -0.58 6.90
C TRP A 187 -1.77 -1.48 8.11
N PHE A 188 -0.62 -1.48 8.78
CA PHE A 188 -0.52 -2.04 10.12
C PHE A 188 -1.10 -1.05 11.13
N LEU A 189 -2.01 -1.55 11.97
CA LEU A 189 -2.81 -0.75 12.88
C LEU A 189 -2.34 -0.91 14.32
N THR A 190 -2.46 0.12 15.17
CA THR A 190 -2.20 0.04 16.63
C THR A 190 -3.41 -0.48 17.43
N GLU A 191 -4.51 -0.77 16.75
CA GLU A 191 -5.79 -1.22 17.31
C GLU A 191 -6.30 -2.42 16.50
N LYS A 192 -7.14 -3.26 17.12
CA LYS A 192 -7.81 -4.36 16.41
C LYS A 192 -8.98 -3.83 15.58
N LEU A 193 -9.21 -4.45 14.43
CA LEU A 193 -10.48 -4.35 13.72
C LEU A 193 -11.55 -5.05 14.58
N LEU A 194 -12.63 -4.34 14.89
CA LEU A 194 -13.79 -4.85 15.62
C LEU A 194 -14.79 -5.48 14.66
#